data_AF-A0A3A0A4T6-F1
#
_entry.id   AF-A0A3A0A4T6-F1
#
_cell.length_a   1.000
_cell.length_b   1.000
_cell.length_c   1.000
_cell.angle_alpha   90.00
_cell.angle_beta   90.00
_cell.angle_gamma   90.00
#
_symmetry.space_group_name_H-M   'P 1'
#
loop_
_entity.id
_entity.type
_entity.pdbx_description
1 polymer ?
#
loop_
_entity_poly.entity_id
_entity_poly.type
_entity_poly.pdbx_seq_one_letter_code
_entity_poly.pdbx_strand_id
1 'polypeptide(L)'
;MDYCRISPAQQQTKPIPRARHGQTGTGKLQSHILVEVCKNLKPFQSLEFDPQSGLVTIITELLVASSDEQQIIDILAHHGANEKVVVRRYADTFKIAFTRHIRV
;
A
#
# COMPACT_ATOMS: atom_id res chain seq x y z
N MET A 1 3.77 -12.10 48.84
CA MET A 1 3.46 -11.42 47.57
C MET A 1 2.57 -12.36 46.79
N ASP A 2 1.26 -12.15 46.90
CA ASP A 2 0.22 -13.01 46.34
C ASP A 2 -0.10 -12.56 44.93
N TYR A 3 0.30 -13.37 43.94
CA TYR A 3 -0.04 -13.13 42.55
C TYR A 3 -1.47 -13.62 42.29
N CYS A 4 -2.40 -12.69 42.07
CA CYS A 4 -3.73 -12.99 41.57
C CYS A 4 -3.63 -13.63 40.18
N ARG A 5 -3.94 -14.92 40.08
CA ARG A 5 -4.23 -15.60 38.80
C ARG A 5 -5.56 -15.10 38.27
N ILE A 6 -5.52 -14.33 37.20
CA ILE A 6 -6.72 -13.95 36.43
C ILE A 6 -6.99 -15.11 35.45
N SER A 7 -8.10 -15.83 35.63
CA SER A 7 -8.58 -16.79 34.63
C SER A 7 -9.13 -16.02 33.42
N PRO A 8 -8.80 -16.39 32.17
CA PRO A 8 -9.42 -15.76 31.01
C PRO A 8 -10.90 -16.13 30.95
N ALA A 9 -11.73 -15.11 30.70
CA ALA A 9 -13.18 -15.27 30.53
C ALA A 9 -13.48 -16.23 29.38
N GLN A 10 -14.30 -17.25 29.65
CA GLN A 10 -14.85 -18.13 28.62
C GLN A 10 -15.81 -17.32 27.73
N GLN A 11 -15.32 -16.82 26.60
CA GLN A 11 -16.18 -16.26 25.56
C GLN A 11 -16.90 -17.39 24.83
N GLN A 12 -18.16 -17.61 25.19
CA GLN A 12 -19.10 -18.44 24.47
C GLN A 12 -19.57 -17.70 23.21
N THR A 13 -18.78 -17.74 22.14
CA THR A 13 -19.19 -17.19 20.83
C THR A 13 -19.95 -18.26 20.05
N LYS A 14 -21.24 -18.02 19.84
CA LYS A 14 -22.10 -18.80 18.94
C LYS A 14 -21.46 -18.86 17.54
N PRO A 15 -21.52 -19.99 16.82
CA PRO A 15 -20.98 -20.08 15.47
C PRO A 15 -21.77 -19.15 14.53
N ILE A 16 -21.06 -18.18 13.94
CA ILE A 16 -21.56 -17.32 12.88
C ILE A 16 -21.82 -18.20 11.65
N PRO A 17 -22.99 -18.13 10.99
CA PRO A 17 -23.24 -18.86 9.76
C PRO A 17 -22.22 -18.45 8.69
N ARG A 18 -21.42 -19.40 8.22
CA ARG A 18 -20.50 -19.21 7.09
C ARG A 18 -21.30 -18.77 5.87
N ALA A 19 -21.17 -17.50 5.50
CA ALA A 19 -21.61 -17.01 4.20
C ALA A 19 -20.90 -17.85 3.12
N ARG A 20 -21.72 -18.55 2.34
CA ARG A 20 -21.27 -19.40 1.23
C ARG A 20 -20.48 -18.55 0.26
N HIS A 21 -19.28 -19.02 -0.09
CA HIS A 21 -18.49 -18.54 -1.22
C HIS A 21 -19.35 -18.58 -2.49
N GLY A 22 -19.90 -17.44 -2.88
CA GLY A 22 -20.33 -17.18 -4.24
C GLY A 22 -19.12 -16.83 -5.08
N GLN A 23 -18.35 -17.83 -5.53
CA GLN A 23 -17.43 -17.65 -6.64
C GLN A 23 -18.25 -17.40 -7.90
N THR A 24 -18.21 -16.17 -8.42
CA THR A 24 -18.72 -15.86 -9.76
C THR A 24 -17.71 -15.00 -10.51
N GLY A 25 -16.85 -15.65 -11.30
CA GLY A 25 -16.23 -15.11 -12.52
C GLY A 25 -15.11 -14.05 -12.42
N THR A 26 -15.14 -13.11 -11.47
CA THR A 26 -14.28 -11.90 -11.51
C THR A 26 -13.01 -11.99 -10.66
N GLY A 27 -13.03 -12.75 -9.57
CA GLY A 27 -11.89 -12.82 -8.63
C GLY A 27 -10.63 -13.50 -9.18
N LYS A 28 -10.73 -14.37 -10.18
CA LYS A 28 -9.56 -15.00 -10.82
C LYS A 28 -8.77 -14.01 -11.69
N LEU A 29 -9.47 -13.12 -12.42
CA LEU A 29 -8.83 -12.14 -13.29
C LEU A 29 -8.06 -11.09 -12.47
N GLN A 30 -8.69 -10.59 -11.40
CA GLN A 30 -8.08 -9.63 -10.45
C GLN A 30 -6.86 -10.23 -9.74
N SER A 31 -6.91 -11.52 -9.37
CA SER A 31 -5.78 -12.19 -8.72
C SER A 31 -4.54 -12.30 -9.61
N HIS A 32 -4.70 -12.48 -10.93
CA HIS A 32 -3.57 -12.57 -11.85
C HIS A 32 -2.87 -11.22 -12.02
N ILE A 33 -3.64 -10.14 -12.16
CA ILE A 33 -3.09 -8.79 -12.32
C ILE A 33 -2.35 -8.35 -11.06
N LEU A 34 -2.89 -8.62 -9.87
CA LEU A 34 -2.19 -8.35 -8.61
C LEU A 34 -0.85 -9.08 -8.51
N VAL A 35 -0.81 -10.36 -8.87
CA VAL A 35 0.43 -11.15 -8.88
C VAL A 35 1.44 -10.57 -9.86
N GLU A 36 1.00 -10.14 -11.04
CA GLU A 36 1.84 -9.53 -12.05
C GLU A 36 2.38 -8.16 -11.59
N VAL A 37 1.55 -7.33 -10.97
CA VAL A 37 2.00 -6.06 -10.39
C VAL A 37 3.06 -6.31 -9.31
N CYS A 38 2.82 -7.25 -8.39
CA CYS A 38 3.78 -7.59 -7.34
C CYS A 38 5.12 -8.08 -7.90
N LYS A 39 5.12 -8.89 -8.96
CA LYS A 39 6.35 -9.36 -9.63
C LYS A 39 7.16 -8.23 -10.27
N ASN A 40 6.49 -7.14 -10.65
CA ASN A 40 7.09 -6.01 -11.35
C ASN A 40 7.30 -4.78 -10.45
N LEU A 41 7.10 -4.90 -9.13
CA LEU A 41 7.42 -3.82 -8.20
C LEU A 41 8.92 -3.55 -8.22
N LYS A 42 9.27 -2.27 -8.42
CA LYS A 42 10.67 -1.83 -8.37
C LYS A 42 11.11 -1.65 -6.91
N PRO A 43 12.43 -1.61 -6.64
CA PRO A 43 12.93 -1.19 -5.34
C PRO A 43 12.32 0.14 -4.89
N PHE A 44 12.05 0.26 -3.59
CA PHE A 44 11.43 1.45 -2.97
C PHE A 44 9.99 1.74 -3.43
N GLN A 45 9.32 0.75 -4.04
CA GLN A 45 7.90 0.78 -4.29
C GLN A 45 7.14 -0.07 -3.26
N SER A 46 6.06 0.48 -2.73
CA SER A 46 5.04 -0.24 -1.98
C SER A 46 3.75 -0.33 -2.78
N LEU A 47 2.93 -1.31 -2.41
CA LEU A 47 1.62 -1.55 -3.01
C LEU A 47 0.56 -1.57 -1.91
N GLU A 48 -0.52 -0.82 -2.14
CA GLU A 48 -1.75 -0.90 -1.37
C GLU A 48 -2.86 -1.40 -2.30
N PHE A 49 -3.69 -2.31 -1.80
CA PHE A 49 -4.83 -2.83 -2.56
C PHE A 49 -6.11 -2.65 -1.76
N ASP A 50 -7.09 -2.00 -2.36
CA ASP A 50 -8.45 -1.91 -1.85
C ASP A 50 -9.36 -2.93 -2.57
N PRO A 51 -9.75 -4.02 -1.90
CA PRO A 51 -10.61 -5.05 -2.49
C PRO A 51 -12.05 -4.58 -2.72
N GLN A 52 -12.50 -3.48 -2.08
CA GLN A 52 -13.86 -2.97 -2.27
C GLN A 52 -13.99 -2.17 -3.56
N SER A 53 -13.00 -1.33 -3.85
CA SER A 53 -12.98 -0.50 -5.07
C SER A 53 -12.23 -1.12 -6.24
N GLY A 54 -11.50 -2.22 -6.04
CA GLY A 54 -10.62 -2.81 -7.06
C GLY A 54 -9.46 -1.88 -7.41
N LEU A 55 -9.02 -1.05 -6.47
CA LEU A 55 -7.95 -0.07 -6.68
C LEU A 55 -6.63 -0.63 -6.18
N VAL A 56 -5.63 -0.64 -7.06
CA VAL A 56 -4.23 -0.88 -6.72
C VAL A 56 -3.50 0.46 -6.74
N THR A 57 -2.91 0.81 -5.61
CA THR A 57 -2.12 2.02 -5.45
C THR A 57 -0.66 1.62 -5.31
N ILE A 58 0.18 2.11 -6.22
CA ILE A 58 1.62 1.91 -6.16
C ILE A 58 2.25 3.22 -5.71
N ILE A 59 3.05 3.14 -4.66
CA ILE A 59 3.70 4.29 -4.04
C ILE A 59 5.20 4.11 -4.19
N THR A 60 5.88 5.05 -4.83
CA THR A 60 7.35 5.08 -4.89
C THR A 60 7.84 6.16 -3.95
N GLU A 61 8.73 5.83 -3.02
CA GLU A 61 9.28 6.81 -2.07
C GLU A 61 10.78 7.01 -2.30
N LEU A 62 11.18 8.28 -2.39
CA LEU A 62 12.57 8.69 -2.52
C LEU A 62 12.94 9.61 -1.34
N LEU A 63 14.18 9.51 -0.89
CA LEU A 63 14.77 10.42 0.08
C LEU A 63 15.97 11.11 -0.59
N VAL A 64 15.91 12.43 -0.68
CA VAL A 64 16.89 13.26 -1.39
C VAL A 64 17.49 14.26 -0.40
N ALA A 65 18.80 14.49 -0.46
CA ALA A 65 19.44 15.50 0.38
C ALA A 65 18.92 16.90 0.02
N SER A 66 18.68 17.76 1.02
CA SER A 66 18.16 19.10 0.75
C SER A 66 19.16 20.01 0.02
N SER A 67 20.44 19.64 0.01
CA SER A 67 21.50 20.32 -0.75
C SER A 67 21.52 19.95 -2.23
N ASP A 68 20.83 18.89 -2.66
CA ASP A 68 20.83 18.42 -4.04
C ASP A 68 19.62 18.97 -4.82
N GLU A 69 19.64 20.28 -5.05
CA GLU A 69 18.55 21.01 -5.69
C GLU A 69 18.27 20.52 -7.12
N GLN A 70 19.33 20.19 -7.87
CA GLN A 70 19.19 19.71 -9.24
C GLN A 70 18.49 18.36 -9.30
N GLN A 71 18.86 17.41 -8.42
CA GLN A 71 18.19 16.12 -8.36
C GLN A 71 16.70 16.28 -8.02
N ILE A 72 16.33 17.21 -7.12
CA ILE A 72 14.93 17.48 -6.79
C ILE A 72 14.18 18.00 -8.03
N ILE A 73 14.75 18.95 -8.76
CA ILE A 73 14.16 19.52 -9.97
C ILE A 73 13.97 18.42 -11.02
N ASP A 74 14.98 17.59 -11.26
CA ASP A 74 14.93 16.51 -12.24
C ASP A 74 13.85 15.49 -11.87
N ILE A 75 13.76 15.11 -10.60
CA ILE A 75 12.72 14.19 -10.09
C ILE A 75 11.31 14.77 -10.32
N LEU A 76 11.11 16.06 -10.06
CA LEU A 76 9.81 16.71 -10.24
C LEU A 76 9.46 16.92 -11.72
N ALA A 77 10.43 17.14 -12.59
CA ALA A 77 10.20 17.33 -14.03
C ALA A 77 9.80 16.04 -14.76
N HIS A 78 10.22 14.86 -14.27
CA HIS A 78 10.06 13.58 -14.97
C HIS A 78 8.93 12.69 -14.44
N HIS A 79 8.04 13.20 -13.59
CA HIS A 79 6.92 12.41 -13.08
C HIS A 79 5.90 12.10 -14.18
N GLY A 80 5.30 10.91 -14.12
CA GLY A 80 4.29 10.50 -15.09
C GLY A 80 3.01 11.32 -14.98
N ALA A 81 2.33 11.58 -16.09
CA ALA A 81 1.09 12.37 -16.12
C ALA A 81 -0.05 11.80 -15.25
N ASN A 82 0.01 10.50 -14.92
CA ASN A 82 -0.98 9.80 -14.07
C ASN A 82 -0.48 9.59 -12.64
N GLU A 83 0.63 10.25 -12.26
CA GLU A 83 1.23 10.12 -10.95
C GLU A 83 0.94 11.37 -10.12
N LYS A 84 0.43 11.18 -8.91
CA LYS A 84 0.37 12.24 -7.92
C LYS A 84 1.73 12.34 -7.24
N VAL A 85 2.27 13.55 -7.16
CA VAL A 85 3.53 13.82 -6.46
C VAL A 85 3.24 14.48 -5.11
N VAL A 86 3.91 14.01 -4.07
CA VAL A 86 3.90 14.64 -2.74
C VAL A 86 5.34 14.84 -2.30
N VAL A 87 5.68 16.08 -1.94
CA VAL A 87 7.00 16.43 -1.41
C VAL A 87 6.84 16.84 0.06
N ARG A 88 7.66 16.26 0.94
CA ARG A 88 7.74 16.64 2.35
C ARG A 88 9.18 16.97 2.71
N ARG A 89 9.40 18.16 3.27
CA ARG A 89 10.71 18.59 3.78
C ARG A 89 10.94 18.08 5.20
N TYR A 90 12.14 17.58 5.43
CA TYR A 90 12.73 17.28 6.74
C TYR A 90 13.96 18.19 6.96
N ALA A 91 14.68 18.03 8.08
CA ALA A 91 15.79 18.89 8.44
C ALA A 91 16.84 19.01 7.30
N ASP A 92 17.37 17.88 6.85
CA ASP A 92 18.45 17.83 5.86
C ASP A 92 18.07 17.07 4.58
N THR A 93 16.81 16.67 4.45
CA THR A 93 16.32 15.85 3.34
C THR A 93 14.92 16.23 2.90
N PHE A 94 14.56 15.87 1.68
CA PHE A 94 13.20 15.83 1.18
C PHE A 94 12.78 14.39 0.96
N LYS A 95 11.58 14.03 1.44
CA LYS A 95 10.90 12.81 1.02
C LYS A 95 9.98 13.16 -0.15
N ILE A 96 10.16 12.49 -1.27
CA ILE A 96 9.33 12.65 -2.46
C ILE A 96 8.60 11.33 -2.68
N ALA A 97 7.27 11.37 -2.72
CA ALA A 97 6.44 10.21 -2.95
C ALA A 97 5.65 10.37 -4.26
N PHE A 98 5.72 9.35 -5.10
CA PHE A 98 4.92 9.22 -6.33
C PHE A 98 3.84 8.19 -6.11
N THR A 99 2.60 8.54 -6.35
CA THR A 99 1.47 7.63 -6.23
C THR A 99 0.79 7.46 -7.58
N ARG A 100 0.68 6.22 -8.04
CA ARG A 100 -0.05 5.86 -9.25
C ARG A 100 -1.15 4.86 -8.93
N HIS A 101 -2.29 5.03 -9.58
CA HIS A 101 -3.45 4.15 -9.41
C HIS A 101 -3.65 3.26 -10.63
N ILE A 102 -3.95 1.99 -10.39
CA ILE A 102 -4.32 0.99 -11.38
C ILE A 102 -5.66 0.42 -10.96
N ARG A 103 -6.65 0.43 -11.86
CA ARG A 103 -7.93 -0.26 -11.63
C ARG A 103 -7.83 -1.70 -12.12
N VAL A 104 -8.29 -2.64 -11.29
CA VAL A 104 -8.30 -4.09 -11.55
C VAL A 104 -9.68 -4.71 -11.41
#